data_AF-A0A2V8S555-F1
#
_entry.id   AF-A0A2V8S555-F1
#
_cell.length_a   1.000
_cell.length_b   1.000
_cell.length_c   1.000
_cell.angle_alpha   90.00
_cell.angle_beta   90.00
_cell.angle_gamma   90.00
#
_symmetry.space_group_name_H-M   'P 1'
#
loop_
_entity.id
_entity.type
_entity.pdbx_description
1 polymer ?
#
loop_
_entity_poly.entity_id
_entity_poly.type
_entity_poly.pdbx_seq_one_letter_code
_entity_poly.pdbx_strand_id
1 'polypeptide(L)' 'MRSFARAVGKLAKNDRLDARLLARYGRDCRPQVSRLTDVETAELEALLQRRQLIEMHVAEQNRLETAPRVVAKQLREHLR' A
#
# COMPACT_ATOMS: atom_id res chain seq x y z
N MET A 1 -3.76 -1.97 8.58
CA MET A 1 -3.97 -3.43 8.36
C MET A 1 -2.68 -4.25 8.39
N ARG A 2 -1.61 -3.87 7.65
CA ARG A 2 -0.29 -4.56 7.70
C ARG A 2 0.30 -4.70 9.12
N SER A 3 0.12 -3.70 9.98
CA SER A 3 0.65 -3.73 11.35
C SER A 3 -0.10 -4.71 12.27
N PHE A 4 -1.41 -4.89 12.08
CA PHE A 4 -2.23 -5.85 12.84
C PHE A 4 -1.95 -7.30 12.40
N ALA A 5 -1.81 -7.52 11.09
CA ALA A 5 -1.41 -8.83 10.55
C ALA A 5 -0.02 -9.26 11.04
N ARG A 6 0.91 -8.30 11.18
CA ARG A 6 2.24 -8.54 11.79
C ARG A 6 2.14 -8.87 13.27
N ALA A 7 1.30 -8.16 14.04
CA ALA A 7 1.10 -8.44 15.46
C ALA A 7 0.45 -9.81 15.74
N VAL A 8 -0.34 -10.34 14.78
CA VAL A 8 -1.02 -11.64 14.88
C VAL A 8 -0.21 -12.80 14.24
N GLY A 9 1.00 -12.52 13.71
CA GLY A 9 1.94 -13.54 13.27
C GLY A 9 1.51 -14.37 12.05
N LYS A 10 0.56 -13.90 11.23
CA LYS A 10 0.06 -14.63 10.06
C LYS A 10 0.26 -13.82 8.79
N LEU A 11 1.49 -13.88 8.26
CA LEU A 11 1.77 -13.53 6.88
C LEU A 11 1.53 -14.78 6.02
N ALA A 12 0.27 -15.04 5.68
CA ALA A 12 -0.07 -16.05 4.68
C ALA A 12 -1.02 -15.41 3.69
N LYS A 13 -0.58 -15.28 2.44
CA LYS A 13 -1.44 -15.02 1.28
C LYS A 13 -2.53 -16.11 1.24
N ASN A 14 -3.69 -15.84 1.83
CA ASN A 14 -4.85 -16.73 1.78
C ASN A 14 -6.08 -15.91 2.14
N ASP A 15 -6.88 -15.57 1.13
CA ASP A 15 -8.05 -14.68 1.24
C ASP A 15 -9.02 -15.09 2.37
N ARG A 16 -9.08 -16.39 2.70
CA ARG A 16 -9.88 -16.92 3.82
C ARG A 16 -9.35 -16.53 5.20
N LEU A 17 -8.03 -16.50 5.39
CA LEU A 17 -7.42 -16.05 6.65
C LEU A 17 -7.53 -14.54 6.78
N ASP A 18 -7.35 -13.80 5.68
CA ASP A 18 -7.52 -12.35 5.65
C ASP A 18 -8.96 -11.95 5.95
N ALA A 19 -9.96 -12.66 5.41
CA ALA A 19 -11.36 -12.44 5.75
C ALA A 19 -11.66 -12.68 7.23
N ARG A 20 -11.09 -13.73 7.83
CA ARG A 20 -11.23 -14.00 9.28
C ARG A 20 -10.54 -12.95 10.13
N LEU A 21 -9.37 -12.49 9.70
CA LEU A 21 -8.61 -11.44 10.38
C LEU A 21 -9.34 -10.10 10.30
N LEU A 22 -9.91 -9.75 9.14
CA LEU A 22 -10.79 -8.59 8.93
C LEU A 22 -12.03 -8.65 9.84
N ALA A 23 -12.72 -9.79 9.88
CA ALA A 23 -13.88 -9.96 10.73
C ALA A 23 -13.53 -9.82 12.22
N ARG A 24 -12.39 -10.35 12.65
CA ARG A 24 -11.89 -10.19 14.02
C ARG A 24 -11.52 -8.74 14.31
N TYR A 25 -10.79 -8.07 13.41
CA TYR A 25 -10.44 -6.67 13.55
C TYR A 25 -11.68 -5.77 13.65
N GLY A 26 -12.70 -5.99 12.81
CA GLY A 26 -13.96 -5.24 12.87
C GLY A 26 -14.68 -5.39 14.21
N ARG A 27 -14.67 -6.59 14.79
CA ARG A 27 -15.24 -6.84 16.13
C ARG A 27 -14.44 -6.18 17.26
N ASP A 28 -13.13 -6.33 17.23
CA ASP A 28 -12.25 -5.93 18.33
C ASP A 28 -12.00 -4.42 18.34
N CYS A 29 -11.80 -3.80 17.16
CA CYS A 29 -11.48 -2.38 17.05
C CYS A 29 -12.72 -1.48 16.85
N ARG A 30 -13.87 -2.06 16.45
CA ARG A 30 -15.11 -1.32 16.12
C ARG A 30 -14.83 0.02 15.43
N PRO A 31 -14.10 0.02 14.30
CA PRO A 31 -13.73 1.25 13.63
C PRO A 31 -14.99 2.03 13.27
N GLN A 32 -14.95 3.36 13.42
CA GLN A 32 -16.02 4.20 12.90
C GLN A 32 -16.20 3.92 11.42
N VAL A 33 -17.45 3.71 11.00
CA VAL A 33 -17.79 3.54 9.59
C VAL A 33 -17.42 4.82 8.87
N SER A 34 -16.37 4.78 8.06
CA SER A 34 -16.00 5.90 7.21
C SER A 34 -17.18 6.22 6.29
N ARG A 35 -17.52 7.50 6.19
CA ARG A 35 -18.47 7.96 5.17
C ARG A 35 -17.89 7.63 3.80
N LEU A 36 -18.75 7.15 2.90
CA LEU A 36 -18.39 7.01 1.50
C LEU A 36 -17.93 8.38 1.00
N THR A 37 -16.75 8.43 0.39
CA THR A 37 -16.26 9.65 -0.24
C THR A 37 -17.20 10.03 -1.37
N ASP A 38 -17.54 11.32 -1.43
CA ASP A 38 -18.29 11.86 -2.55
C ASP A 38 -17.51 11.66 -3.86
N VAL A 39 -18.22 11.53 -4.98
CA VAL A 39 -17.62 11.18 -6.28
C VAL A 39 -16.50 12.15 -6.65
N GLU A 40 -16.74 13.45 -6.47
CA GLU A 40 -15.75 14.50 -6.75
C GLU A 40 -14.51 14.39 -5.85
N THR A 41 -14.70 14.01 -4.58
CA THR A 41 -13.59 13.81 -3.64
C THR A 41 -12.77 12.58 -4.02
N ALA A 42 -13.43 11.49 -4.42
CA ALA A 42 -12.76 10.27 -4.86
C ALA A 42 -11.95 10.49 -6.15
N GLU A 43 -12.47 11.27 -7.10
CA GLU A 43 -11.76 11.64 -8.31
C GLU A 43 -10.51 12.49 -8.00
N LEU A 44 -10.65 13.49 -7.13
CA LEU A 44 -9.52 14.31 -6.67
C LEU A 44 -8.46 13.46 -5.97
N GLU A 45 -8.86 12.56 -5.07
CA GLU A 45 -7.95 11.64 -4.40
C GLU A 45 -7.21 10.73 -5.39
N ALA A 46 -7.90 10.21 -6.40
CA ALA A 46 -7.29 9.39 -7.44
C ALA A 46 -6.22 10.16 -8.23
N LEU A 47 -6.48 11.43 -8.56
CA LEU A 47 -5.50 12.30 -9.23
C LEU A 47 -4.28 12.57 -8.34
N LEU A 48 -4.48 12.85 -7.05
CA LEU A 48 -3.39 13.06 -6.10
C LEU A 48 -2.53 11.81 -5.93
N GLN A 49 -3.15 10.64 -5.81
CA GLN A 49 -2.43 9.36 -5.75
C GLN A 49 -1.63 9.11 -7.03
N ARG A 50 -2.21 9.39 -8.20
CA ARG A 50 -1.51 9.25 -9.48
C ARG A 50 -0.28 10.15 -9.54
N ARG A 51 -0.41 11.42 -9.13
CA ARG A 51 0.71 12.35 -9.06
C ARG A 51 1.82 11.84 -8.16
N GLN A 52 1.48 11.38 -6.95
CA GLN A 52 2.46 10.84 -6.01
C GLN A 52 3.21 9.63 -6.58
N LEU A 53 2.51 8.71 -7.25
CA LEU A 53 3.13 7.54 -7.87
C LEU A 53 4.10 7.94 -8.99
N ILE A 54 3.75 8.94 -9.79
CA ILE A 54 4.66 9.46 -10.84
C ILE A 54 5.91 10.07 -10.20
N GLU A 55 5.76 10.91 -9.17
CA GLU A 55 6.89 11.52 -8.46
C GLU A 55 7.82 10.45 -7.87
N MET A 56 7.26 9.39 -7.26
CA MET A 56 8.03 8.25 -6.77
C MET A 56 8.74 7.49 -7.89
N HIS A 57 8.06 7.25 -9.01
CA HIS A 57 8.64 6.56 -10.15
C HIS A 57 9.84 7.32 -10.73
N VAL A 58 9.69 8.64 -10.92
CA VAL A 58 10.79 9.51 -11.39
C VAL A 58 11.95 9.52 -10.40
N ALA A 59 11.67 9.63 -9.10
CA ALA A 59 12.70 9.59 -8.06
C ALA A 59 13.50 8.27 -8.09
N GLU A 60 12.83 7.14 -8.26
CA GLU A 60 13.48 5.82 -8.35
C GLU A 60 14.28 5.65 -9.66
N GLN A 61 13.82 6.20 -10.78
CA GLN A 61 14.60 6.24 -12.02
C GLN A 61 15.89 7.05 -11.83
N ASN A 62 15.80 8.25 -11.26
CA ASN A 62 16.97 9.09 -10.99
C ASN A 62 17.96 8.42 -10.03
N ARG A 63 17.47 7.68 -9.03
CA ARG A 63 18.32 6.89 -8.13
C ARG A 63 19.04 5.77 -8.86
N LEU A 64 18.39 5.12 -9.83
CA LEU A 64 18.99 4.04 -10.60
C LEU A 64 20.19 4.50 -11.43
N GLU A 65 20.17 5.74 -11.94
CA GLU A 65 21.26 6.31 -12.76
C GLU A 65 22.59 6.42 -11.98
N THR A 66 22.53 6.63 -10.67
CA THR A 66 23.71 6.82 -9.81
C THR A 66 23.95 5.65 -8.84
N ALA A 67 23.09 4.63 -8.86
CA ALA A 67 23.14 3.53 -7.91
C ALA A 67 24.27 2.53 -8.19
N PRO A 68 24.99 2.06 -7.15
CA PRO A 68 25.87 0.91 -7.25
C PRO A 68 25.13 -0.34 -7.77
N ARG A 69 25.82 -1.18 -8.56
CA ARG A 69 25.25 -2.39 -9.20
C ARG A 69 24.49 -3.32 -8.23
N VAL A 70 24.91 -3.37 -6.96
CA VAL A 70 24.30 -4.19 -5.91
C VAL A 70 22.87 -3.73 -5.60
N VAL A 71 22.61 -2.42 -5.61
CA VAL A 71 21.30 -1.83 -5.26
C VAL A 71 20.44 -1.64 -6.52
N ALA A 72 21.05 -1.48 -7.69
CA ALA A 72 20.36 -1.31 -8.97
C ALA A 72 19.35 -2.43 -9.30
N LYS A 73 19.59 -3.66 -8.83
CA LYS A 73 18.63 -4.78 -9.02
C LYS A 73 17.32 -4.53 -8.27
N GLN A 74 17.39 -4.08 -7.01
CA GLN A 74 16.22 -3.80 -6.18
C GLN A 74 15.45 -2.57 -6.68
N LEU A 75 16.16 -1.51 -7.10
CA LEU A 75 15.53 -0.30 -7.67
C LEU A 75 14.74 -0.62 -8.95
N ARG A 76 15.25 -1.52 -9.80
CA ARG A 76 14.52 -1.99 -10.99
C ARG A 76 13.27 -2.79 -10.65
N GLU A 77 13.24 -3.50 -9.53
CA GLU A 77 12.04 -4.21 -9.06
C GLU A 77 10.96 -3.23 -8.58
N HIS A 78 11.34 -2.08 -7.99
CA HIS A 78 10.40 -1.03 -7.57
C HIS A 78 9.84 -0.19 -8.72
N LEU A 79 10.44 -0.25 -9.90
CA LEU A 79 9.99 0.46 -11.10
C LEU A 79 9.04 -0.37 -11.98
N ARG A 80 8.75 -1.63 -11.64
CA ARG A 80 7.79 -2.50 -12.33
C ARG A 80 6.39 -2.39 -11.72
#